data_AF-A0AA86T7V2-F1
#
_entry.id   AF-A0AA86T7V2-F1
#
_cell.length_a   1.000
_cell.length_b   1.000
_cell.length_c   1.000
_cell.angle_alpha   90.00
_cell.angle_beta   90.00
_cell.angle_gamma   90.00
#
_symmetry.space_group_name_H-M   'P 1'
#
loop_
_entity.id
_entity.type
_entity.pdbx_description
1 polymer ?
#
loop_
_entity_poly.entity_id
_entity_poly.type
_entity_poly.pdbx_seq_one_letter_code
_entity_poly.pdbx_strand_id
1 'polypeptide(L)'
;MGPTKAIVKGHALYEAVGGKLIRDGFTSQREIEDYVNHHYLVLPVVDNAGRPWLLDGKLIYCLRGVQYETVDDRRVHLARCPDCGGMGIRSDEFTVESDCIRCTACGHEFDARLEMMET
;
A
#
# COMPACT_ATOMS: atom_id res chain seq x y z
N MET A 1 -16.28 -6.85 6.14
CA MET A 1 -15.29 -6.21 7.03
C MET A 1 -13.92 -6.65 6.56
N GLY A 2 -13.07 -5.72 6.12
CA GLY A 2 -11.70 -6.03 5.68
C GLY A 2 -10.74 -6.24 6.85
N PRO A 3 -9.46 -6.56 6.60
CA PRO A 3 -8.46 -6.66 7.65
C PRO A 3 -8.27 -5.33 8.37
N THR A 4 -7.89 -5.38 9.65
CA THR A 4 -7.61 -4.16 10.41
C THR A 4 -6.35 -3.50 9.85
N LYS A 5 -6.50 -2.26 9.39
CA LYS A 5 -5.38 -1.44 8.95
C LYS A 5 -4.53 -1.05 10.14
N ALA A 6 -3.27 -1.42 10.11
CA ALA A 6 -2.33 -1.15 11.17
C ALA A 6 -1.26 -0.13 10.74
N ILE A 7 -0.58 0.45 11.72
CA ILE A 7 0.61 1.28 11.52
C ILE A 7 1.68 0.87 12.54
N VAL A 8 2.94 0.90 12.09
CA VAL A 8 4.09 0.65 12.95
C VAL A 8 4.55 1.96 13.56
N LYS A 9 4.75 1.98 14.88
CA LYS A 9 5.38 3.08 15.61
C LYS A 9 6.44 2.50 16.55
N GLY A 10 7.70 2.65 16.17
CA GLY A 10 8.81 2.00 16.89
C GLY A 10 8.64 0.48 16.89
N HIS A 11 8.61 -0.12 18.08
CA HIS A 11 8.50 -1.57 18.29
C HIS A 11 7.05 -2.03 18.57
N ALA A 12 6.06 -1.30 18.05
CA ALA A 12 4.65 -1.54 18.33
C ALA A 12 3.75 -1.32 17.11
N LEU A 13 2.66 -2.08 17.08
CA LEU A 13 1.56 -2.01 16.11
C LEU A 13 0.34 -1.33 16.73
N TYR A 14 -0.24 -0.41 15.98
CA TYR A 14 -1.45 0.31 16.34
C TYR A 14 -2.47 0.21 15.22
N GLU A 15 -3.75 0.27 15.56
CA GLU A 15 -4.82 0.47 14.60
C GLU A 15 -4.69 1.85 13.95
N ALA A 16 -4.82 1.91 12.61
CA ALA A 16 -4.59 3.13 11.84
C ALA A 16 -5.67 4.20 12.05
N VAL A 17 -6.94 3.80 12.24
CA VAL A 17 -8.08 4.72 12.43
C VAL A 17 -8.16 5.21 13.88
N GLY A 18 -8.23 4.27 14.82
CA GLY A 18 -8.45 4.58 16.24
C GLY A 18 -7.20 4.80 17.06
N GLY A 19 -6.01 4.46 16.53
CA GLY A 19 -4.75 4.54 17.28
C GLY A 19 -4.67 3.56 18.45
N LYS A 20 -5.57 2.57 18.53
CA LYS A 20 -5.56 1.55 19.58
C LYS A 20 -4.31 0.69 19.47
N LEU A 21 -3.61 0.46 20.57
CA LEU A 21 -2.49 -0.49 20.61
C LEU A 21 -3.02 -1.90 20.28
N ILE A 22 -2.42 -2.52 19.26
CA ILE A 22 -2.69 -3.91 18.88
C ILE A 22 -1.71 -4.80 19.64
N ARG A 23 -0.41 -4.51 19.50
CA ARG A 23 0.67 -5.28 20.11
C ARG A 23 1.93 -4.44 20.20
N ASP A 24 2.71 -4.62 21.25
CA ASP A 24 4.04 -4.01 21.42
C ASP A 24 5.10 -5.08 21.71
N GLY A 25 6.34 -4.62 21.88
CA GLY A 25 7.48 -5.45 22.25
C GLY A 25 8.14 -6.18 21.08
N PHE A 26 7.88 -5.76 19.84
CA PHE A 26 8.47 -6.40 18.66
C PHE A 26 9.97 -6.17 18.59
N THR A 27 10.74 -7.25 18.43
CA THR A 27 12.21 -7.16 18.39
C THR A 27 12.76 -6.74 17.02
N SER A 28 11.97 -6.93 15.96
CA SER A 28 12.38 -6.64 14.59
C SER A 28 11.19 -6.39 13.66
N GLN A 29 11.47 -5.78 12.49
CA GLN A 29 10.48 -5.59 11.43
C GLN A 29 9.93 -6.93 10.91
N ARG A 30 10.77 -7.97 10.83
CA ARG A 30 10.35 -9.30 10.42
C ARG A 30 9.32 -9.91 11.39
N GLU A 31 9.49 -9.70 12.69
CA GLU A 31 8.53 -10.17 13.70
C GLU A 31 7.18 -9.46 13.56
N ILE A 32 7.19 -8.17 13.18
CA ILE A 32 5.98 -7.41 12.85
C ILE A 32 5.29 -8.00 11.62
N GLU A 33 6.04 -8.25 10.54
CA GLU A 33 5.52 -8.83 9.30
C GLU A 33 4.93 -10.23 9.53
N ASP A 34 5.66 -11.08 10.26
CA ASP A 34 5.18 -12.41 10.64
C ASP A 34 3.90 -12.30 11.47
N TYR A 35 3.84 -11.40 12.46
CA TYR A 35 2.63 -11.18 13.24
C TYR A 35 1.46 -10.74 12.35
N VAL A 36 1.67 -9.77 11.47
CA VAL A 36 0.64 -9.27 10.55
C VAL A 36 0.15 -10.39 9.62
N ASN A 37 1.03 -11.22 9.08
CA ASN A 37 0.66 -12.31 8.16
C ASN A 37 -0.18 -13.42 8.83
N HIS A 38 -0.04 -13.60 10.15
CA HIS A 38 -0.80 -14.59 10.92
C HIS A 38 -2.07 -14.02 11.58
N HIS A 39 -2.28 -12.71 11.49
CA HIS A 39 -3.45 -12.03 12.05
C HIS A 39 -4.23 -11.35 10.91
N TYR A 40 -5.50 -11.03 11.13
CA TYR A 40 -6.32 -10.36 10.11
C TYR A 40 -5.99 -8.84 10.04
N LEU A 41 -4.72 -8.53 9.77
CA LEU A 41 -4.13 -7.19 9.76
C LEU A 41 -3.53 -6.87 8.38
N VAL A 42 -3.35 -5.59 8.09
CA VAL A 42 -2.63 -5.11 6.90
C VAL A 42 -1.77 -3.89 7.22
N LEU A 43 -0.55 -3.86 6.69
CA LEU A 43 0.38 -2.74 6.81
C LEU A 43 0.24 -1.77 5.64
N PRO A 44 0.68 -0.51 5.79
CA PRO A 44 0.75 0.42 4.68
C PRO A 44 1.70 -0.10 3.61
N VAL A 45 1.37 0.18 2.36
CA VAL A 45 2.24 -0.12 1.24
C VAL A 45 3.47 0.78 1.31
N VAL A 46 4.64 0.21 1.05
CA VAL A 46 5.92 0.92 1.04
C VAL A 46 6.55 0.90 -0.35
N ASP A 47 7.36 1.92 -0.65
CA ASP A 47 8.22 1.95 -1.83
C ASP A 47 9.44 1.03 -1.67
N ASN A 48 10.30 0.94 -2.70
CA ASN A 48 11.51 0.10 -2.64
C ASN A 48 12.54 0.61 -1.61
N ALA A 49 12.40 1.86 -1.14
CA ALA A 49 13.20 2.42 -0.05
C ALA A 49 12.55 2.19 1.34
N GLY A 50 11.45 1.44 1.43
CA GLY A 50 10.74 1.14 2.67
C GLY A 50 9.92 2.30 3.22
N ARG A 51 9.69 3.37 2.43
CA ARG A 51 8.90 4.52 2.86
C ARG A 51 7.43 4.27 2.59
N PRO A 52 6.54 4.54 3.56
CA PRO A 52 5.11 4.35 3.36
C PRO A 52 4.56 5.30 2.30
N TRP A 53 3.69 4.80 1.45
CA TRP A 53 3.07 5.60 0.41
C TRP A 53 1.88 6.39 0.95
N LEU A 54 1.81 7.66 0.55
CA LEU A 54 0.78 8.61 0.96
C LEU A 54 0.05 9.16 -0.25
N LEU A 55 -1.28 9.11 -0.24
CA LEU A 55 -2.15 9.83 -1.17
C LEU A 55 -2.87 10.93 -0.40
N ASP A 56 -2.70 12.18 -0.80
CA ASP A 56 -3.27 13.34 -0.09
C ASP A 56 -2.97 13.32 1.42
N GLY A 57 -1.75 12.90 1.79
CA GLY A 57 -1.31 12.76 3.18
C GLY A 57 -1.86 11.55 3.94
N LYS A 58 -2.64 10.67 3.29
CA LYS A 58 -3.21 9.45 3.89
C LYS A 58 -2.46 8.20 3.45
N LEU A 59 -2.23 7.29 4.40
CA LEU A 59 -1.62 5.99 4.13
C LEU A 59 -2.49 5.14 3.19
N ILE A 60 -1.81 4.46 2.27
CA ILE A 60 -2.41 3.49 1.36
C ILE A 60 -2.10 2.08 1.82
N TYR A 61 -3.10 1.22 1.70
CA TYR A 61 -3.08 -0.21 2.04
C TYR A 61 -3.42 -1.02 0.79
N CYS A 62 -2.85 -2.21 0.66
CA CYS A 62 -3.18 -3.14 -0.42
C CYS A 62 -3.88 -4.37 0.14
N LEU A 63 -5.14 -4.57 -0.22
CA LEU A 63 -5.89 -5.76 0.12
C LEU A 63 -5.66 -6.83 -0.94
N ARG A 64 -5.14 -7.98 -0.50
CA ARG A 64 -4.96 -9.19 -1.33
C ARG A 64 -4.16 -8.97 -2.62
N GLY A 65 -3.25 -8.00 -2.64
CA GLY A 65 -2.37 -7.73 -3.79
C GLY A 65 -3.06 -7.10 -5.00
N VAL A 66 -4.37 -6.82 -4.93
CA VAL A 66 -5.15 -6.41 -6.11
C VAL A 66 -5.91 -5.10 -5.91
N GLN A 67 -6.16 -4.68 -4.67
CA GLN A 67 -7.02 -3.53 -4.39
C GLN A 67 -6.34 -2.58 -3.41
N TYR A 68 -6.06 -1.35 -3.87
CA TYR A 68 -5.53 -0.30 -3.03
C TYR A 68 -6.65 0.51 -2.37
N GLU A 69 -6.45 0.82 -1.09
CA GLU A 69 -7.42 1.55 -0.29
C GLU A 69 -6.74 2.54 0.66
N THR A 70 -7.42 3.65 0.94
CA THR A 70 -7.05 4.56 2.02
C THR A 70 -7.43 3.99 3.38
N VAL A 71 -6.93 4.60 4.46
CA VAL A 71 -7.31 4.26 5.83
C VAL A 71 -8.82 4.18 6.04
N ASP A 72 -9.59 5.06 5.40
CA ASP A 72 -11.07 5.16 5.48
C ASP A 72 -11.81 4.20 4.52
N ASP A 73 -11.16 3.15 4.04
CA ASP A 73 -11.75 2.12 3.13
C ASP A 73 -12.18 2.67 1.76
N ARG A 74 -11.71 3.86 1.37
CA ARG A 74 -11.93 4.37 0.01
C ARG A 74 -10.97 3.68 -0.95
N ARG A 75 -11.53 3.00 -1.95
CA ARG A 75 -10.79 2.42 -3.07
C ARG A 75 -10.11 3.52 -3.88
N VAL A 76 -8.87 3.26 -4.28
CA VAL A 76 -8.08 4.17 -5.10
C VAL A 76 -7.48 3.39 -6.27
N HIS A 77 -7.51 3.99 -7.46
CA HIS A 77 -6.97 3.38 -8.66
C HIS A 77 -5.50 3.77 -8.80
N LEU A 78 -4.63 2.91 -8.28
CA LEU A 78 -3.19 3.08 -8.27
C LEU A 78 -2.51 1.92 -9.02
N ALA A 79 -1.37 2.19 -9.62
CA ALA A 79 -0.48 1.18 -10.18
C ALA A 79 0.91 1.32 -9.57
N ARG A 80 1.55 0.19 -9.24
CA ARG A 80 2.89 0.19 -8.65
C ARG A 80 3.93 0.47 -9.72
N CYS A 81 4.79 1.45 -9.46
CA CYS A 81 5.90 1.80 -10.34
C CYS A 81 6.96 0.69 -10.29
N PRO A 82 7.35 0.10 -11.43
CA PRO A 82 8.35 -0.97 -11.46
C PRO A 82 9.74 -0.51 -11.02
N ASP A 83 10.11 0.75 -11.28
CA ASP A 83 11.45 1.26 -10.98
C ASP A 83 11.66 1.57 -9.50
N CYS A 84 10.75 2.32 -8.88
CA CYS A 84 10.94 2.82 -7.52
C CYS A 84 10.02 2.18 -6.47
N GLY A 85 9.03 1.39 -6.90
CA GLY A 85 8.01 0.82 -6.02
C GLY A 85 7.00 1.84 -5.47
N GLY A 86 7.11 3.12 -5.83
CA GLY A 86 6.07 4.12 -5.59
C GLY A 86 4.81 3.84 -6.41
N MET A 87 3.88 4.79 -6.51
CA MET A 87 2.65 4.59 -7.29
C MET A 87 2.45 5.69 -8.33
N GLY A 88 1.75 5.32 -9.39
CA GLY A 88 1.10 6.25 -10.29
C GLY A 88 -0.42 6.22 -10.07
N ILE A 89 -1.06 7.37 -10.26
CA ILE A 89 -2.52 7.52 -10.09
C ILE A 89 -3.20 7.34 -11.44
N ARG A 90 -4.21 6.46 -11.52
CA ARG A 90 -5.06 6.33 -12.70
C ARG A 90 -6.14 7.40 -12.67
N SER A 91 -6.29 8.15 -13.76
CA SER A 91 -7.46 8.99 -13.96
C SER A 91 -8.60 8.07 -14.42
N ASP A 92 -9.77 8.18 -13.80
CA ASP A 92 -10.88 7.21 -13.90
C ASP A 92 -11.61 7.19 -15.26
N GLU A 93 -10.93 7.49 -16.37
CA GLU A 93 -11.50 7.28 -17.70
C GLU A 93 -10.96 5.99 -18.29
N PHE A 94 -11.83 4.97 -18.33
CA PHE A 94 -11.66 3.71 -19.04
C PHE A 94 -11.55 3.91 -20.58
N THR A 95 -10.73 4.85 -21.05
CA THR A 95 -10.39 4.97 -22.47
C THR A 95 -9.26 3.99 -22.77
N VAL A 96 -9.57 2.98 -23.57
CA VAL A 96 -8.79 1.78 -23.86
C VAL A 96 -7.49 2.06 -24.66
N GLU A 97 -7.05 3.31 -24.74
CA GLU A 97 -5.93 3.76 -25.57
C GLU A 97 -4.77 4.23 -24.70
N SER A 98 -3.87 3.31 -24.36
CA SER A 98 -2.56 3.55 -23.71
C SER A 98 -2.59 4.44 -22.45
N ASP A 99 -3.00 3.88 -21.31
CA ASP A 99 -2.78 4.50 -19.99
C ASP A 99 -1.30 4.36 -19.59
N CYS A 100 -0.44 5.15 -20.24
CA CYS A 100 0.88 5.48 -19.70
C CYS A 100 0.65 6.26 -18.40
N ILE A 101 0.87 5.59 -17.27
CA ILE A 101 0.75 6.22 -15.96
C ILE A 101 2.10 6.79 -15.58
N ARG A 102 2.10 8.02 -15.08
CA ARG A 102 3.28 8.65 -14.50
C ARG A 102 3.36 8.38 -13.01
N CYS A 103 4.49 7.83 -12.54
CA CYS A 103 4.77 7.69 -11.13
C CYS A 103 4.86 9.06 -10.46
N THR A 104 4.16 9.25 -9.34
CA THR A 104 4.20 10.52 -8.59
C THR A 104 5.50 10.72 -7.80
N ALA A 105 6.28 9.64 -7.62
CA ALA A 105 7.52 9.67 -6.85
C ALA A 105 8.75 9.93 -7.71
N CYS A 106 8.95 9.17 -8.80
CA CYS A 106 10.13 9.31 -9.67
C CYS A 106 9.83 9.94 -11.04
N GLY A 107 8.56 10.13 -11.40
CA GLY A 107 8.16 10.68 -12.68
C GLY A 107 8.28 9.72 -13.87
N HIS A 108 8.68 8.46 -13.65
CA HIS A 108 8.72 7.42 -14.69
C HIS A 108 7.33 7.12 -15.23
N GLU A 109 7.22 7.01 -16.55
CA GLU A 109 5.98 6.67 -17.26
C GLU A 109 6.00 5.19 -17.61
N PHE A 110 4.98 4.45 -17.18
CA PHE A 110 4.89 3.01 -17.37
C PHE A 110 3.48 2.58 -17.76
N ASP A 111 3.41 1.50 -18.54
CA ASP A 111 2.13 0.90 -18.93
C ASP A 111 1.54 0.12 -17.75
N ALA A 112 0.32 0.48 -17.38
CA ALA A 112 -0.36 -0.05 -16.21
C ALA A 112 -0.96 -1.46 -16.41
N ARG A 113 -0.83 -2.04 -17.60
CA ARG A 113 -1.36 -3.37 -17.95
C ARG A 113 -0.37 -4.49 -17.63
N LEU A 114 0.88 -4.15 -17.29
CA LEU A 114 1.97 -5.11 -17.13
C LEU A 114 1.97 -5.92 -15.80
N GLU A 115 0.95 -5.80 -14.95
CA GLU A 115 0.82 -6.64 -13.73
C GLU A 115 -0.10 -7.87 -13.94
N MET A 116 -0.02 -8.53 -15.11
CA MET A 116 -0.65 -9.84 -15.34
C MET A 116 0.30 -10.85 -15.99
N MET A 117 1.44 -11.15 -15.37
CA MET A 117 2.10 -12.43 -15.58
C MET A 117 2.46 -13.03 -14.22
N GLU A 118 1.65 -14.01 -13.84
CA GLU A 118 1.82 -14.92 -12.73
C GLU A 118 3.19 -15.62 -12.84
N THR A 119 3.90 -15.77 -11.72
CA THR A 119 4.96 -16.78 -11.55
C THR A 119 4.62 -17.63 -10.35
#